data_AF-A0A3P7KQQ2-F1
#
_entry.id   AF-A0A3P7KQQ2-F1
#
_cell.length_a   1.000
_cell.length_b   1.000
_cell.length_c   1.000
_cell.angle_alpha   90.00
_cell.angle_beta   90.00
_cell.angle_gamma   90.00
#
_symmetry.space_group_name_H-M   'P 1'
#
loop_
_entity.id
_entity.type
_entity.pdbx_description
1 polymer ?
#
loop_
_entity_poly.entity_id
_entity_poly.type
_entity_poly.pdbx_seq_one_letter_code
_entity_poly.pdbx_strand_id
1 'polypeptide(L)'
;MPNPAAKEDTWAFQKIGTAFPPNPVKVMGEQNMYVALWYKHGKPIHGRSWNNGGVVECSFPYKRAELRTAQQLEGNIQVLQYTGDHNTQGFWYEWIKYKDRFDKTEVRQLLRCGDSFPILWKDRPEVGPPKHDRNQNTSILVQGALLGYVDNKTEIALFSCDGKVYAKTGGELSDMYIIMRNTLGGPPNCECATCKVAPPPPGPPPPKVMIDEWMDIRAGDPWPDRTLVKALDKTLDTIAGENPDQYVALWYQQGEPVMGRVWNEGGKIAANFCWNKNEYKGNVGSIQVLVHLSEHVRGFDYSWIPFPQV
;
A
#
# COMPACT_ATOMS: atom_id res chain seq x y z
N MET A 1 28.22 -5.78 3.96
CA MET A 1 28.52 -6.23 2.58
C MET A 1 27.73 -5.37 1.61
N PRO A 2 28.25 -5.04 0.42
CA PRO A 2 27.45 -4.35 -0.59
C PRO A 2 26.28 -5.23 -1.02
N ASN A 3 25.17 -4.61 -1.41
CA ASN A 3 24.03 -5.32 -1.99
C ASN A 3 24.45 -6.06 -3.27
N PRO A 4 23.75 -7.16 -3.66
CA PRO A 4 23.95 -7.73 -4.98
C PRO A 4 23.55 -6.71 -6.07
N ALA A 5 23.89 -7.01 -7.33
CA ALA A 5 23.44 -6.20 -8.46
C ALA A 5 21.91 -6.03 -8.44
N ALA A 6 21.44 -4.79 -8.59
CA ALA A 6 20.02 -4.47 -8.55
C ALA A 6 19.28 -5.13 -9.72
N LYS A 7 18.27 -5.93 -9.41
CA LYS A 7 17.33 -6.50 -10.39
C LYS A 7 16.37 -5.42 -10.90
N GLU A 8 15.69 -5.69 -12.01
CA GLU A 8 14.64 -4.81 -12.51
C GLU A 8 13.37 -4.83 -11.64
N ASP A 9 12.62 -3.74 -11.73
CA ASP A 9 11.32 -3.61 -11.06
C ASP A 9 10.33 -4.65 -11.59
N THR A 10 9.58 -5.30 -10.70
CA THR A 10 8.60 -6.32 -11.09
C THR A 10 7.19 -5.72 -11.11
N TRP A 11 6.56 -5.76 -12.29
CA TRP A 11 5.20 -5.29 -12.53
C TRP A 11 4.28 -6.49 -12.82
N ALA A 12 3.54 -6.97 -11.82
CA ALA A 12 2.64 -8.10 -11.99
C ALA A 12 1.43 -7.71 -12.82
N PHE A 13 1.15 -8.48 -13.87
CA PHE A 13 -0.13 -8.41 -14.59
C PHE A 13 -1.28 -8.74 -13.64
N GLN A 14 -2.28 -7.87 -13.63
CA GLN A 14 -3.40 -7.94 -12.72
C GLN A 14 -4.70 -7.68 -13.46
N LYS A 15 -5.59 -8.68 -13.41
CA LYS A 15 -6.96 -8.52 -13.90
C LYS A 15 -7.76 -7.68 -12.90
N ILE A 16 -8.46 -6.67 -13.40
CA ILE A 16 -9.33 -5.84 -12.56
C ILE A 16 -10.50 -6.72 -12.06
N GLY A 17 -10.86 -6.58 -10.79
CA GLY A 17 -11.89 -7.40 -10.15
C GLY A 17 -11.42 -8.79 -9.70
N THR A 18 -10.11 -9.05 -9.66
CA THR A 18 -9.53 -10.23 -8.98
C THR A 18 -8.63 -9.81 -7.83
N ALA A 19 -8.30 -10.75 -6.93
CA ALA A 19 -7.40 -10.48 -5.80
C ALA A 19 -6.03 -9.94 -6.26
N PHE A 20 -5.40 -9.13 -5.42
CA PHE A 20 -4.08 -8.55 -5.66
C PHE A 20 -3.02 -9.64 -5.91
N PRO A 21 -1.93 -9.31 -6.62
CA PRO A 21 -0.80 -10.20 -6.69
C PRO A 21 -0.04 -10.18 -5.35
N PRO A 22 0.82 -11.17 -5.05
CA PRO A 22 1.59 -11.20 -3.80
C PRO A 22 2.48 -9.96 -3.64
N ASN A 23 2.69 -9.52 -2.40
CA ASN A 23 3.61 -8.43 -2.04
C ASN A 23 3.44 -7.15 -2.89
N PRO A 24 2.21 -6.61 -3.04
CA PRO A 24 1.99 -5.36 -3.76
C PRO A 24 2.63 -4.20 -2.99
N VAL A 25 3.21 -3.22 -3.70
CA VAL A 25 3.83 -2.07 -3.05
C VAL A 25 2.75 -1.05 -2.67
N LYS A 26 2.51 -0.90 -1.36
CA LYS A 26 1.66 0.15 -0.79
C LYS A 26 2.26 1.54 -1.00
N VAL A 27 1.37 2.51 -1.14
CA VAL A 27 1.69 3.93 -1.08
C VAL A 27 2.01 4.31 0.36
N MET A 28 3.10 5.05 0.57
CA MET A 28 3.58 5.39 1.90
C MET A 28 2.50 6.13 2.72
N GLY A 29 2.18 5.58 3.89
CA GLY A 29 1.23 6.19 4.83
C GLY A 29 -0.24 5.94 4.50
N GLU A 30 -0.53 5.24 3.40
CA GLU A 30 -1.89 4.94 2.98
C GLU A 30 -2.28 3.50 3.35
N GLN A 31 -3.46 3.33 3.94
CA GLN A 31 -3.93 2.01 4.38
C GLN A 31 -4.29 1.09 3.19
N ASN A 32 -4.91 1.64 2.15
CA ASN A 32 -5.53 0.87 1.07
C ASN A 32 -5.25 1.50 -0.31
N MET A 33 -4.01 1.90 -0.56
CA MET A 33 -3.59 2.45 -1.85
C MET A 33 -2.28 1.81 -2.28
N TYR A 34 -2.21 1.36 -3.53
CA TYR A 34 -1.08 0.63 -4.09
C TYR A 34 -0.65 1.23 -5.43
N VAL A 35 0.63 1.06 -5.76
CA VAL A 35 1.23 1.60 -6.98
C VAL A 35 0.82 0.74 -8.17
N ALA A 36 0.19 1.36 -9.16
CA ALA A 36 -0.30 0.68 -10.35
C ALA A 36 0.24 1.31 -11.65
N LEU A 37 0.26 0.51 -12.71
CA LEU A 37 0.73 0.88 -14.04
C LEU A 37 -0.25 0.39 -15.08
N TRP A 38 -0.52 1.21 -16.09
CA TRP A 38 -1.35 0.88 -17.23
C TRP A 38 -0.69 1.37 -18.51
N TYR A 39 -0.97 0.69 -19.63
CA TYR A 39 -0.44 1.07 -20.94
C TYR A 39 -1.58 1.45 -21.87
N LYS A 40 -1.42 2.57 -22.58
CA LYS A 40 -2.30 2.98 -23.67
C LYS A 40 -1.48 3.30 -24.91
N HIS A 41 -1.70 2.56 -25.99
CA HIS A 41 -0.96 2.70 -27.24
C HIS A 41 0.58 2.66 -27.04
N GLY A 42 1.05 1.73 -26.20
CA GLY A 42 2.47 1.58 -25.87
C GLY A 42 3.04 2.63 -24.91
N LYS A 43 2.24 3.58 -24.42
CA LYS A 43 2.68 4.58 -23.43
C LYS A 43 2.33 4.15 -22.00
N PRO A 44 3.31 4.06 -21.10
CA PRO A 44 3.08 3.76 -19.68
C PRO A 44 2.46 4.97 -18.95
N ILE A 45 1.50 4.69 -18.08
CA ILE A 45 0.79 5.66 -17.24
C ILE A 45 0.68 5.06 -15.86
N HIS A 46 1.37 5.64 -14.87
CA HIS A 46 1.16 5.25 -13.48
C HIS A 46 -0.16 5.80 -12.94
N GLY A 47 -0.72 5.08 -11.99
CA GLY A 47 -1.94 5.41 -11.28
C GLY A 47 -1.97 4.66 -9.96
N ARG A 48 -3.18 4.43 -9.44
CA ARG A 48 -3.36 3.72 -8.18
C ARG A 48 -4.34 2.57 -8.29
N SER A 49 -4.14 1.58 -7.44
CA SER A 49 -5.12 0.54 -7.15
C SER A 49 -5.46 0.51 -5.66
N TRP A 50 -6.60 -0.09 -5.33
CA TRP A 50 -7.07 -0.30 -3.95
C TRP A 50 -7.89 -1.58 -3.87
N ASN A 51 -8.07 -2.07 -2.65
CA ASN A 51 -8.90 -3.22 -2.32
C ASN A 51 -10.35 -2.77 -2.13
N ASN A 52 -11.27 -3.41 -2.84
CA ASN A 52 -12.68 -3.39 -2.51
C ASN A 52 -13.26 -4.80 -2.68
N GLY A 53 -13.89 -5.34 -1.64
CA GLY A 53 -14.43 -6.70 -1.63
C GLY A 53 -13.34 -7.78 -1.82
N GLY A 54 -12.10 -7.48 -1.48
CA GLY A 54 -10.96 -8.41 -1.64
C GLY A 54 -10.35 -8.41 -3.02
N VAL A 55 -10.85 -7.58 -3.93
CA VAL A 55 -10.39 -7.52 -5.32
C VAL A 55 -9.84 -6.14 -5.68
N VAL A 56 -9.07 -6.11 -6.76
CA VAL A 56 -8.43 -4.90 -7.27
C VAL A 56 -9.45 -4.02 -7.98
N GLU A 57 -9.61 -2.81 -7.47
CA GLU A 57 -10.07 -1.64 -8.21
C GLU A 57 -8.91 -0.69 -8.50
N CYS A 58 -9.09 0.24 -9.43
CA CYS A 58 -8.02 1.17 -9.81
C CYS A 58 -8.55 2.48 -10.41
N SER A 59 -7.63 3.43 -10.55
CA SER A 59 -7.87 4.74 -11.18
C SER A 59 -6.61 5.24 -11.88
N PHE A 60 -6.77 5.65 -13.13
CA PHE A 60 -5.71 6.22 -13.96
C PHE A 60 -6.17 7.54 -14.61
N PRO A 61 -5.32 8.58 -14.61
CA PRO A 61 -5.58 9.79 -15.39
C PRO A 61 -5.21 9.58 -16.86
N TYR A 62 -6.16 9.76 -17.77
CA TYR A 62 -5.91 9.76 -19.21
C TYR A 62 -6.55 10.96 -19.88
N LYS A 63 -5.71 11.83 -20.46
CA LYS A 63 -6.12 13.13 -20.99
C LYS A 63 -6.82 13.95 -19.90
N ARG A 64 -8.14 14.16 -20.00
CA ARG A 64 -8.94 14.91 -19.04
C ARG A 64 -9.97 14.05 -18.31
N ALA A 65 -9.88 12.72 -18.44
CA ALA A 65 -10.81 11.78 -17.85
C ALA A 65 -10.10 10.84 -16.86
N GLU A 66 -10.79 10.52 -15.77
CA GLU A 66 -10.44 9.41 -14.91
C GLU A 66 -10.98 8.11 -15.52
N LEU A 67 -10.10 7.10 -15.66
CA LEU A 67 -10.45 5.76 -16.12
C LEU A 67 -10.32 4.78 -14.95
N ARG A 68 -11.36 3.97 -14.72
CA ARG A 68 -11.45 3.05 -13.57
C ARG A 68 -11.89 1.64 -13.93
N THR A 69 -12.71 1.49 -14.97
CA THR A 69 -13.34 0.20 -15.26
C THR A 69 -12.46 -0.67 -16.15
N ALA A 70 -12.62 -1.98 -16.05
CA ALA A 70 -11.96 -2.94 -16.94
C ALA A 70 -12.22 -2.63 -18.42
N GLN A 71 -13.42 -2.15 -18.76
CA GLN A 71 -13.75 -1.76 -20.14
C GLN A 71 -12.93 -0.54 -20.60
N GLN A 72 -12.81 0.49 -19.76
CA GLN A 72 -12.02 1.69 -20.07
C GLN A 72 -10.52 1.41 -20.17
N LEU A 73 -10.04 0.44 -19.38
CA LEU A 73 -8.63 0.11 -19.22
C LEU A 73 -8.19 -1.13 -20.01
N GLU A 74 -9.03 -1.65 -20.92
CA GLU A 74 -8.73 -2.82 -21.76
C GLU A 74 -8.40 -4.09 -20.96
N GLY A 75 -9.04 -4.25 -19.80
CA GLY A 75 -9.14 -5.49 -19.03
C GLY A 75 -8.09 -5.70 -17.95
N ASN A 76 -6.85 -5.25 -18.15
CA ASN A 76 -5.74 -5.53 -17.23
C ASN A 76 -4.91 -4.28 -16.93
N ILE A 77 -4.35 -4.27 -15.73
CA ILE A 77 -3.33 -3.31 -15.28
C ILE A 77 -2.11 -4.09 -14.83
N GLN A 78 -1.09 -3.39 -14.35
CA GLN A 78 -0.03 -3.97 -13.57
C GLN A 78 0.02 -3.33 -12.18
N VAL A 79 0.43 -4.11 -11.17
CA VAL A 79 0.67 -3.62 -9.81
C VAL A 79 2.14 -3.85 -9.49
N LEU A 80 2.79 -2.84 -8.91
CA LEU A 80 4.19 -2.94 -8.51
C LEU A 80 4.34 -4.01 -7.41
N GLN A 81 5.31 -4.90 -7.57
CA GLN A 81 5.62 -5.93 -6.58
C GLN A 81 7.01 -5.74 -5.99
N TYR A 82 7.15 -6.10 -4.71
CA TYR A 82 8.44 -6.23 -4.06
C TYR A 82 8.49 -7.54 -3.26
N THR A 83 8.96 -8.61 -3.91
CA THR A 83 9.09 -9.93 -3.28
C THR A 83 10.54 -10.18 -2.86
N GLY A 84 10.76 -10.50 -1.60
CA GLY A 84 12.10 -10.65 -1.02
C GLY A 84 12.55 -9.37 -0.31
N ASP A 85 13.83 -9.06 -0.40
CA ASP A 85 14.48 -7.97 0.31
C ASP A 85 15.67 -7.41 -0.47
N HIS A 86 16.37 -6.42 0.08
CA HIS A 86 17.55 -5.83 -0.56
C HIS A 86 18.70 -6.84 -0.78
N ASN A 87 18.78 -7.91 0.03
CA ASN A 87 19.79 -8.97 -0.15
C ASN A 87 19.50 -9.86 -1.35
N THR A 88 18.25 -9.93 -1.80
CA THR A 88 17.80 -10.79 -2.92
C THR A 88 17.44 -9.99 -4.17
N GLN A 89 17.09 -8.72 -4.03
CA GLN A 89 16.73 -7.81 -5.11
C GLN A 89 17.86 -6.83 -5.48
N GLY A 90 18.79 -6.56 -4.58
CA GLY A 90 19.86 -5.57 -4.76
C GLY A 90 19.43 -4.11 -4.53
N PHE A 91 18.17 -3.89 -4.20
CA PHE A 91 17.61 -2.57 -3.87
C PHE A 91 16.40 -2.70 -2.95
N TRP A 92 15.96 -1.59 -2.36
CA TRP A 92 14.65 -1.44 -1.71
C TRP A 92 13.97 -0.13 -2.14
N TYR A 93 12.64 -0.06 -2.03
CA TYR A 93 11.89 1.14 -2.43
C TYR A 93 11.86 2.18 -1.29
N GLU A 94 12.34 3.39 -1.61
CA GLU A 94 12.39 4.53 -0.72
C GLU A 94 11.49 5.64 -1.26
N TRP A 95 10.56 6.13 -0.45
CA TRP A 95 9.77 7.31 -0.78
C TRP A 95 10.53 8.57 -0.36
N ILE A 96 10.84 9.45 -1.30
CA ILE A 96 11.52 10.73 -1.04
C ILE A 96 10.71 11.89 -1.61
N LYS A 97 10.97 13.11 -1.15
CA LYS A 97 10.36 14.29 -1.77
C LYS A 97 10.90 14.49 -3.18
N TYR A 98 10.04 14.95 -4.09
CA TYR A 98 10.38 15.18 -5.48
C TYR A 98 11.56 16.15 -5.64
N LYS A 99 11.65 17.17 -4.80
CA LYS A 99 12.77 18.14 -4.84
C LYS A 99 14.14 17.50 -4.53
N ASP A 100 14.17 16.40 -3.80
CA ASP A 100 15.39 15.69 -3.38
C ASP A 100 15.83 14.63 -4.42
N ARG A 101 15.17 14.56 -5.60
CA ARG A 101 15.39 13.52 -6.62
C ARG A 101 16.78 13.52 -7.26
N PHE A 102 17.53 14.61 -7.10
CA PHE A 102 18.91 14.73 -7.59
C PHE A 102 19.95 14.46 -6.50
N ASP A 103 19.50 14.20 -5.26
CA ASP A 103 20.40 13.87 -4.15
C ASP A 103 20.71 12.37 -4.16
N LYS A 104 21.98 12.04 -3.87
CA LYS A 104 22.47 10.66 -3.73
C LYS A 104 22.26 9.80 -4.99
N THR A 105 22.44 10.39 -6.18
CA THR A 105 22.23 9.70 -7.48
C THR A 105 23.19 8.53 -7.70
N GLU A 106 24.27 8.45 -6.93
CA GLU A 106 25.20 7.32 -6.89
C GLU A 106 24.61 6.06 -6.25
N VAL A 107 23.55 6.17 -5.43
CA VAL A 107 22.88 5.04 -4.77
C VAL A 107 21.35 5.03 -4.92
N ARG A 108 20.75 6.08 -5.49
CA ARG A 108 19.31 6.18 -5.74
C ARG A 108 19.03 6.21 -7.23
N GLN A 109 18.14 5.31 -7.66
CA GLN A 109 17.68 5.23 -9.05
C GLN A 109 16.16 5.50 -9.10
N LEU A 110 15.72 6.41 -9.96
CA LEU A 110 14.30 6.73 -10.08
C LEU A 110 13.51 5.52 -10.60
N LEU A 111 12.47 5.09 -9.86
CA LEU A 111 11.50 4.13 -10.38
C LEU A 111 10.73 4.78 -11.53
N ARG A 112 10.77 4.20 -12.72
CA ARG A 112 10.03 4.69 -13.88
C ARG A 112 9.74 3.60 -14.91
N CYS A 113 8.75 3.85 -15.74
CA CYS A 113 8.51 3.12 -16.98
C CYS A 113 8.45 4.13 -18.11
N GLY A 114 9.38 4.06 -19.07
CA GLY A 114 9.52 5.09 -20.09
C GLY A 114 9.68 6.49 -19.47
N ASP A 115 8.80 7.41 -19.85
CA ASP A 115 8.74 8.78 -19.31
C ASP A 115 7.79 8.92 -18.10
N SER A 116 7.14 7.85 -17.64
CA SER A 116 6.19 7.91 -16.52
C SER A 116 6.85 7.44 -15.22
N PHE A 117 6.67 8.18 -14.14
CA PHE A 117 7.03 7.72 -12.78
C PHE A 117 5.94 8.09 -11.76
N PRO A 118 5.73 7.28 -10.71
CA PRO A 118 4.69 7.52 -9.72
C PRO A 118 5.03 8.73 -8.85
N ILE A 119 4.00 9.52 -8.51
CA ILE A 119 4.11 10.65 -7.60
C ILE A 119 2.89 10.71 -6.68
N LEU A 120 3.14 10.93 -5.38
CA LEU A 120 2.16 10.98 -4.31
C LEU A 120 1.98 12.42 -3.84
N TRP A 121 0.78 12.96 -4.06
CA TRP A 121 0.34 14.18 -3.42
C TRP A 121 -0.21 13.84 -2.03
N LYS A 122 0.70 13.69 -1.05
CA LYS A 122 0.39 13.23 0.31
C LYS A 122 -0.53 14.21 1.05
N ASP A 123 -0.09 15.46 1.15
CA ASP A 123 -0.77 16.50 1.91
C ASP A 123 -1.78 17.26 1.01
N ARG A 124 -2.63 16.52 0.28
CA ARG A 124 -3.63 17.12 -0.61
C ARG A 124 -4.67 17.86 0.22
N PRO A 125 -4.78 19.20 0.08
CA PRO A 125 -5.76 19.98 0.82
C PRO A 125 -7.17 19.67 0.37
N GLU A 126 -8.12 19.88 1.29
CA GLU A 126 -9.55 19.75 1.03
C GLU A 126 -9.95 20.63 -0.16
N VAL A 127 -10.66 20.04 -1.14
CA VAL A 127 -11.30 20.81 -2.21
C VAL A 127 -12.80 20.53 -2.16
N GLY A 128 -13.56 21.48 -1.63
CA GLY A 128 -15.02 21.56 -1.75
C GLY A 128 -15.44 22.98 -2.14
N PRO A 129 -16.48 23.18 -2.96
CA PRO A 129 -17.00 24.53 -3.22
C PRO A 129 -17.68 25.10 -1.96
N PRO A 130 -17.74 26.45 -1.81
CA PRO A 130 -18.65 27.08 -0.85
C PRO A 130 -20.10 26.64 -1.15
N LYS A 131 -20.80 26.10 -0.16
CA LYS A 131 -22.20 25.69 -0.28
C LYS A 131 -23.10 26.94 -0.43
N HIS A 132 -23.73 27.09 -1.59
CA HIS A 132 -25.03 27.74 -1.71
C HIS A 132 -25.92 26.92 -2.66
N ASP A 133 -26.36 25.75 -2.20
CA ASP A 133 -27.55 25.11 -2.76
C ASP A 133 -28.32 24.40 -1.64
N ARG A 134 -29.64 24.61 -1.61
CA ARG A 134 -30.57 24.18 -0.56
C ARG A 134 -31.04 22.73 -0.71
N ASN A 135 -30.53 22.01 -1.70
CA ASN A 135 -30.89 20.61 -1.93
C ASN A 135 -29.71 19.70 -1.64
N GLN A 136 -29.57 19.35 -0.36
CA GLN A 136 -28.63 18.35 0.13
C GLN A 136 -29.02 16.95 -0.37
N ASN A 137 -28.12 16.30 -1.09
CA ASN A 137 -27.58 15.02 -0.63
C ASN A 137 -26.26 14.67 -1.36
N THR A 138 -25.24 14.38 -0.53
CA THR A 138 -23.87 13.91 -0.84
C THR A 138 -22.89 14.89 -1.50
N SER A 139 -22.28 15.72 -0.66
CA SER A 139 -20.95 16.30 -0.89
C SER A 139 -19.93 15.41 -0.19
N ILE A 140 -19.12 14.66 -0.95
CA ILE A 140 -17.97 13.95 -0.39
C ILE A 140 -16.82 14.95 -0.33
N LEU A 141 -16.44 15.32 0.89
CA LEU A 141 -15.18 16.00 1.18
C LEU A 141 -14.07 15.01 0.82
N VAL A 142 -13.36 15.23 -0.29
CA VAL A 142 -12.22 14.35 -0.63
C VAL A 142 -10.97 14.91 0.03
N GLN A 143 -10.87 14.66 1.33
CA GLN A 143 -9.60 14.64 2.04
C GLN A 143 -8.91 13.31 1.70
N GLY A 144 -7.60 13.33 1.53
CA GLY A 144 -6.80 12.12 1.36
C GLY A 144 -5.74 12.27 0.28
N ALA A 145 -4.60 11.62 0.51
CA ALA A 145 -3.52 11.59 -0.44
C ALA A 145 -3.98 11.06 -1.79
N LEU A 146 -3.26 11.43 -2.84
CA LEU A 146 -3.57 10.95 -4.19
C LEU A 146 -2.30 10.53 -4.90
N LEU A 147 -2.22 9.27 -5.28
CA LEU A 147 -1.17 8.77 -6.16
C LEU A 147 -1.57 8.98 -7.63
N GLY A 148 -0.63 9.52 -8.40
CA GLY A 148 -0.70 9.74 -9.84
C GLY A 148 0.66 9.50 -10.49
N TYR A 149 0.95 10.21 -11.57
CA TYR A 149 2.23 10.09 -12.28
C TYR A 149 2.76 11.43 -12.77
N VAL A 150 4.07 11.53 -12.94
CA VAL A 150 4.71 12.62 -13.69
C VAL A 150 5.11 12.13 -15.06
N ASP A 151 4.83 12.92 -16.09
CA ASP A 151 5.47 12.79 -17.40
C ASP A 151 6.83 13.52 -17.39
N ASN A 152 7.90 12.76 -17.45
CA ASN A 152 9.29 13.23 -17.37
C ASN A 152 9.69 14.14 -18.54
N LYS A 153 8.93 14.20 -19.64
CA LYS A 153 9.19 15.13 -20.75
C LYS A 153 8.57 16.50 -20.52
N THR A 154 7.39 16.54 -19.90
CA THR A 154 6.63 17.78 -19.71
C THR A 154 6.73 18.32 -18.29
N GLU A 155 7.21 17.50 -17.35
CA GLU A 155 7.23 17.76 -15.91
C GLU A 155 5.85 18.10 -15.34
N ILE A 156 4.80 17.49 -15.91
CA ILE A 156 3.42 17.61 -15.45
C ILE A 156 3.05 16.36 -14.66
N ALA A 157 2.66 16.55 -13.40
CA ALA A 157 2.03 15.53 -12.59
C ALA A 157 0.52 15.50 -12.85
N LEU A 158 -0.03 14.32 -13.11
CA LEU A 158 -1.46 14.10 -13.32
C LEU A 158 -2.01 13.13 -12.28
N PHE A 159 -3.17 13.48 -11.70
CA PHE A 159 -3.88 12.69 -10.70
C PHE A 159 -5.34 12.55 -11.09
N SER A 160 -5.91 11.35 -11.01
CA SER A 160 -7.33 11.09 -11.28
C SER A 160 -8.14 11.01 -10.00
N CYS A 161 -9.31 11.67 -9.92
CA CYS A 161 -10.27 11.51 -8.83
C CYS A 161 -11.63 12.09 -9.26
N ASP A 162 -12.74 11.53 -8.79
CA ASP A 162 -14.11 12.06 -8.98
C ASP A 162 -14.48 12.32 -10.44
N GLY A 163 -14.07 11.45 -11.35
CA GLY A 163 -14.29 11.56 -12.79
C GLY A 163 -13.38 12.59 -13.49
N LYS A 164 -12.47 13.24 -12.75
CA LYS A 164 -11.63 14.35 -13.23
C LYS A 164 -10.14 14.01 -13.18
N VAL A 165 -9.36 14.82 -13.88
CA VAL A 165 -7.88 14.82 -13.82
C VAL A 165 -7.41 16.17 -13.29
N TYR A 166 -6.57 16.13 -12.27
CA TYR A 166 -5.88 17.27 -11.67
C TYR A 166 -4.45 17.30 -12.19
N ALA A 167 -3.99 18.47 -12.64
CA ALA A 167 -2.63 18.68 -13.10
C ALA A 167 -1.87 19.57 -12.13
N LYS A 168 -0.60 19.25 -11.87
CA LYS A 168 0.34 20.01 -11.05
C LYS A 168 1.67 20.11 -11.74
N THR A 169 2.35 21.25 -11.64
CA THR A 169 3.60 21.51 -12.36
C THR A 169 4.57 22.34 -11.53
N GLY A 170 5.85 22.35 -11.94
CA GLY A 170 6.86 23.22 -11.37
C GLY A 170 7.01 23.07 -9.85
N GLY A 171 7.03 24.20 -9.14
CA GLY A 171 7.27 24.25 -7.70
C GLY A 171 6.26 23.50 -6.85
N GLU A 172 5.02 23.30 -7.33
CA GLU A 172 3.97 22.57 -6.62
C GLU A 172 4.32 21.10 -6.36
N LEU A 173 5.23 20.54 -7.15
CA LEU A 173 5.66 19.14 -7.02
C LEU A 173 6.65 18.93 -5.87
N SER A 174 7.32 19.98 -5.39
CA SER A 174 8.53 19.90 -4.57
C SER A 174 8.41 19.01 -3.33
N ASP A 175 7.29 19.13 -2.61
CA ASP A 175 7.03 18.37 -1.37
C ASP A 175 6.14 17.13 -1.59
N MET A 176 5.78 16.81 -2.85
CA MET A 176 5.17 15.53 -3.19
C MET A 176 6.23 14.43 -3.15
N TYR A 177 5.80 13.17 -3.00
CA TYR A 177 6.73 12.04 -2.84
C TYR A 177 6.82 11.20 -4.11
N ILE A 178 8.02 10.73 -4.43
CA ILE A 178 8.30 9.79 -5.52
C ILE A 178 9.02 8.57 -4.97
N ILE A 179 9.10 7.50 -5.77
CA ILE A 179 9.78 6.27 -5.40
C ILE A 179 11.18 6.22 -6.03
N MET A 180 12.19 6.00 -5.19
CA MET A 180 13.55 5.67 -5.62
C MET A 180 13.86 4.21 -5.25
N ARG A 181 14.60 3.52 -6.11
CA ARG A 181 15.31 2.29 -5.78
C ARG A 181 16.60 2.69 -5.06
N ASN A 182 16.69 2.40 -3.77
CA ASN A 182 17.91 2.58 -3.00
C ASN A 182 18.75 1.31 -3.06
N THR A 183 19.95 1.41 -3.65
CA THR A 183 20.83 0.27 -3.94
C THR A 183 21.90 0.05 -2.86
N LEU A 184 21.90 0.84 -1.78
CA LEU A 184 22.88 0.74 -0.70
C LEU A 184 22.22 0.26 0.60
N GLY A 185 22.71 -0.85 1.12
CA GLY A 185 22.25 -1.42 2.40
C GLY A 185 20.76 -1.78 2.38
N GLY A 186 20.18 -1.85 3.58
CA GLY A 186 18.76 -2.15 3.78
C GLY A 186 17.96 -0.93 4.24
N PRO A 187 16.62 -1.05 4.28
CA PRO A 187 15.76 -0.01 4.84
C PRO A 187 16.07 0.23 6.33
N PRO A 188 15.71 1.40 6.89
CA PRO A 188 16.12 1.82 8.24
C PRO A 188 15.78 0.83 9.37
N ASN A 189 14.69 0.07 9.21
CA ASN A 189 14.20 -0.90 10.21
C ASN A 189 14.35 -2.35 9.73
N CYS A 190 15.32 -2.64 8.86
CA CYS A 190 15.49 -3.99 8.32
C CYS A 190 15.96 -4.98 9.39
N GLU A 191 15.23 -6.09 9.53
CA GLU A 191 15.50 -7.13 10.53
C GLU A 191 16.26 -8.34 9.99
N CYS A 192 16.81 -8.26 8.77
CA CYS A 192 17.58 -9.35 8.17
C CYS A 192 18.91 -9.56 8.91
N ALA A 193 19.51 -10.76 8.74
CA ALA A 193 20.77 -11.10 9.38
C ALA A 193 21.92 -10.14 9.00
N THR A 194 21.94 -9.63 7.76
CA THR A 194 22.96 -8.68 7.30
C THR A 194 22.87 -7.33 8.02
N CYS A 195 21.65 -6.78 8.17
CA CYS A 195 21.42 -5.47 8.77
C CYS A 195 21.53 -5.52 10.30
N LYS A 196 21.09 -6.60 10.95
CA LYS A 196 21.19 -6.77 12.40
C LYS A 196 22.62 -6.74 12.93
N VAL A 197 23.60 -7.15 12.12
CA VAL A 197 25.02 -7.24 12.50
C VAL A 197 25.82 -6.02 12.06
N ALA A 198 25.28 -5.20 11.15
CA ALA A 198 25.96 -4.00 10.70
C ALA A 198 26.15 -3.05 11.90
N PRO A 199 27.34 -2.43 12.06
CA PRO A 199 27.50 -1.38 13.07
C PRO A 199 26.44 -0.31 12.80
N PRO A 200 25.77 0.22 13.85
CA PRO A 200 24.75 1.23 13.67
C PRO A 200 25.34 2.38 12.85
N PRO A 201 24.59 2.95 11.88
CA PRO A 201 25.06 4.07 11.09
C PRO A 201 25.61 5.15 12.03
N PRO A 202 26.73 5.83 11.70
CA PRO A 202 27.19 6.96 12.50
C PRO A 202 26.09 8.04 12.49
N GLY A 203 25.42 8.21 13.63
CA GLY A 203 24.24 9.05 13.76
C GLY A 203 23.28 8.56 14.84
N PRO A 204 22.19 9.30 15.11
CA PRO A 204 21.14 8.81 15.99
C PRO A 204 20.53 7.51 15.44
N PRO A 205 20.05 6.61 16.31
CA PRO A 205 19.36 5.41 15.87
C PRO A 205 18.16 5.76 14.99
N PRO A 206 17.76 4.87 14.06
CA PRO A 206 16.56 5.08 13.26
C PRO A 206 15.36 5.41 14.16
N PRO A 207 14.49 6.36 13.77
CA PRO A 207 13.26 6.62 14.48
C PRO A 207 12.43 5.33 14.57
N LYS A 208 11.92 5.05 15.77
CA LYS A 208 11.00 3.94 15.99
C LYS A 208 9.74 4.10 15.14
N VAL A 209 9.19 2.98 14.69
CA VAL A 209 7.97 2.97 13.88
C VAL A 209 6.77 3.31 14.76
N MET A 210 6.06 4.38 14.39
CA MET A 210 4.89 4.91 15.12
C MET A 210 3.55 4.63 14.40
N ILE A 211 3.55 3.72 13.44
CA ILE A 211 2.37 3.33 12.65
C ILE A 211 2.18 1.82 12.71
N ASP A 212 0.93 1.36 12.60
CA ASP A 212 0.59 -0.05 12.50
C ASP A 212 1.20 -0.69 11.24
N GLU A 213 1.76 -1.89 11.40
CA GLU A 213 2.31 -2.66 10.28
C GLU A 213 1.25 -3.63 9.75
N TRP A 214 0.83 -3.41 8.51
CA TRP A 214 -0.19 -4.23 7.86
C TRP A 214 0.42 -4.99 6.69
N MET A 215 0.44 -6.33 6.77
CA MET A 215 0.92 -7.20 5.70
C MET A 215 -0.22 -7.60 4.78
N ASP A 216 -0.06 -7.40 3.47
CA ASP A 216 -1.02 -7.86 2.46
C ASP A 216 -0.89 -9.37 2.25
N ILE A 217 -2.02 -10.07 2.27
CA ILE A 217 -2.10 -11.51 2.05
C ILE A 217 -3.47 -11.86 1.45
N ARG A 218 -3.62 -13.03 0.85
CA ARG A 218 -4.92 -13.52 0.39
C ARG A 218 -5.42 -14.67 1.24
N ALA A 219 -6.74 -14.78 1.36
CA ALA A 219 -7.34 -16.01 1.85
C ALA A 219 -6.86 -17.20 1.00
N GLY A 220 -6.39 -18.25 1.66
CA GLY A 220 -5.82 -19.45 1.06
C GLY A 220 -4.32 -19.40 0.79
N ASP A 221 -3.65 -18.25 0.94
CA ASP A 221 -2.19 -18.20 0.92
C ASP A 221 -1.60 -18.95 2.14
N PRO A 222 -0.34 -19.42 2.07
CA PRO A 222 0.33 -20.03 3.22
C PRO A 222 0.31 -19.13 4.47
N TRP A 223 0.19 -19.75 5.64
CA TRP A 223 0.29 -19.03 6.90
C TRP A 223 1.65 -18.33 7.02
N PRO A 224 1.70 -17.03 7.39
CA PRO A 224 2.94 -16.26 7.38
C PRO A 224 3.84 -16.60 8.57
N ASP A 225 5.15 -16.45 8.36
CA ASP A 225 6.15 -16.60 9.42
C ASP A 225 6.24 -15.38 10.34
N ARG A 226 5.67 -14.23 9.94
CA ARG A 226 5.63 -13.01 10.76
C ARG A 226 4.67 -13.18 11.93
N THR A 227 5.04 -12.68 13.10
CA THR A 227 4.19 -12.65 14.29
C THR A 227 2.99 -11.73 14.04
N LEU A 228 1.77 -12.28 14.13
CA LEU A 228 0.53 -11.53 13.98
C LEU A 228 -0.04 -11.14 15.35
N VAL A 229 -0.83 -10.07 15.40
CA VAL A 229 -1.52 -9.65 16.63
C VAL A 229 -2.68 -10.61 16.92
N LYS A 230 -2.54 -11.39 18.00
CA LYS A 230 -3.51 -12.41 18.43
C LYS A 230 -4.57 -11.80 19.34
N ALA A 231 -5.82 -12.25 19.18
CA ALA A 231 -6.93 -11.82 20.01
C ALA A 231 -6.67 -12.10 21.50
N LEU A 232 -6.74 -11.06 22.34
CA LEU A 232 -6.48 -11.10 23.78
C LEU A 232 -5.12 -11.69 24.18
N ASP A 233 -4.17 -11.76 23.24
CA ASP A 233 -2.86 -12.39 23.39
C ASP A 233 -2.93 -13.84 23.94
N LYS A 234 -4.04 -14.55 23.69
CA LYS A 234 -4.29 -15.90 24.20
C LYS A 234 -5.15 -16.74 23.26
N THR A 235 -5.22 -18.03 23.54
CA THR A 235 -6.22 -18.93 22.96
C THR A 235 -7.58 -18.63 23.59
N LEU A 236 -8.59 -18.37 22.76
CA LEU A 236 -9.91 -17.94 23.22
C LEU A 236 -10.78 -19.11 23.67
N ASP A 237 -11.66 -18.85 24.62
CA ASP A 237 -12.86 -19.67 24.85
C ASP A 237 -13.94 -19.21 23.87
N THR A 238 -13.88 -19.75 22.65
CA THR A 238 -14.72 -19.33 21.52
C THR A 238 -15.91 -20.29 21.31
N ILE A 239 -16.87 -19.86 20.48
CA ILE A 239 -18.02 -20.69 20.10
C ILE A 239 -17.61 -21.94 19.30
N ALA A 240 -18.47 -22.97 19.32
CA ALA A 240 -18.25 -24.20 18.59
C ALA A 240 -18.07 -23.97 17.08
N GLY A 241 -17.09 -24.67 16.48
CA GLY A 241 -16.78 -24.59 15.05
C GLY A 241 -15.86 -23.45 14.64
N GLU A 242 -15.47 -22.56 15.56
CA GLU A 242 -14.50 -21.50 15.31
C GLU A 242 -13.13 -21.85 15.89
N ASN A 243 -12.06 -21.45 15.21
CA ASN A 243 -10.71 -21.65 15.72
C ASN A 243 -10.49 -20.72 16.94
N PRO A 244 -9.97 -21.23 18.08
CA PRO A 244 -9.74 -20.41 19.26
C PRO A 244 -8.52 -19.47 19.13
N ASP A 245 -7.62 -19.71 18.18
CA ASP A 245 -6.49 -18.86 17.87
C ASP A 245 -6.82 -17.92 16.70
N GLN A 246 -7.32 -16.73 17.05
CA GLN A 246 -7.79 -15.72 16.10
C GLN A 246 -6.84 -14.52 16.07
N TYR A 247 -6.63 -13.95 14.88
CA TYR A 247 -5.71 -12.84 14.67
C TYR A 247 -6.39 -11.70 13.92
N VAL A 248 -5.93 -10.47 14.18
CA VAL A 248 -6.52 -9.24 13.64
C VAL A 248 -6.28 -9.14 12.14
N ALA A 249 -7.35 -8.92 11.40
CA ALA A 249 -7.31 -8.68 9.97
C ALA A 249 -8.24 -7.54 9.55
N LEU A 250 -7.91 -6.91 8.43
CA LEU A 250 -8.63 -5.82 7.79
C LEU A 250 -9.01 -6.22 6.36
N TRP A 251 -10.26 -5.99 6.01
CA TRP A 251 -10.82 -6.13 4.68
C TRP A 251 -11.53 -4.83 4.28
N TYR A 252 -11.95 -4.74 3.03
CA TYR A 252 -12.72 -3.60 2.53
C TYR A 252 -13.96 -4.08 1.83
N GLN A 253 -15.09 -3.42 2.06
CA GLN A 253 -16.33 -3.70 1.34
C GLN A 253 -17.08 -2.40 1.07
N GLN A 254 -17.36 -2.13 -0.21
CA GLN A 254 -17.94 -0.87 -0.69
C GLN A 254 -17.18 0.37 -0.20
N GLY A 255 -15.84 0.26 -0.11
CA GLY A 255 -14.97 1.34 0.36
C GLY A 255 -14.88 1.48 1.88
N GLU A 256 -15.66 0.73 2.66
CA GLU A 256 -15.60 0.76 4.13
C GLU A 256 -14.56 -0.23 4.66
N PRO A 257 -13.73 0.16 5.66
CA PRO A 257 -12.84 -0.77 6.34
C PRO A 257 -13.63 -1.71 7.25
N VAL A 258 -13.36 -3.01 7.16
CA VAL A 258 -14.02 -4.06 7.93
C VAL A 258 -12.96 -4.85 8.69
N MET A 259 -12.88 -4.65 10.00
CA MET A 259 -12.07 -5.50 10.87
C MET A 259 -12.72 -6.88 11.02
N GLY A 260 -11.90 -7.91 11.05
CA GLY A 260 -12.34 -9.29 11.20
C GLY A 260 -11.25 -10.17 11.77
N ARG A 261 -11.38 -11.48 11.55
CA ARG A 261 -10.47 -12.48 12.09
C ARG A 261 -9.91 -13.38 11.01
N VAL A 262 -8.65 -13.76 11.18
CA VAL A 262 -8.01 -14.86 10.45
C VAL A 262 -7.54 -15.94 11.41
N TRP A 263 -7.39 -17.16 10.92
CA TRP A 263 -6.82 -18.30 11.64
C TRP A 263 -6.07 -19.23 10.69
N ASN A 264 -5.19 -20.04 11.26
CA ASN A 264 -4.46 -21.05 10.51
C ASN A 264 -5.35 -22.28 10.30
N GLU A 265 -5.66 -22.57 9.04
CA GLU A 265 -6.41 -23.75 8.63
C GLU A 265 -5.54 -24.61 7.71
N GLY A 266 -4.93 -25.66 8.27
CA GLY A 266 -4.09 -26.58 7.49
C GLY A 266 -2.85 -25.93 6.87
N GLY A 267 -2.25 -24.95 7.55
CA GLY A 267 -1.09 -24.20 7.05
C GLY A 267 -1.43 -23.05 6.11
N LYS A 268 -2.72 -22.68 5.98
CA LYS A 268 -3.21 -21.61 5.11
C LYS A 268 -4.05 -20.60 5.88
N ILE A 269 -4.16 -19.41 5.32
CA ILE A 269 -5.01 -18.34 5.83
C ILE A 269 -6.48 -18.67 5.55
N ALA A 270 -7.26 -18.86 6.60
CA ALA A 270 -8.71 -18.77 6.54
C ALA A 270 -9.16 -17.48 7.22
N ALA A 271 -10.29 -16.92 6.77
CA ALA A 271 -10.74 -15.60 7.19
C ALA A 271 -12.27 -15.52 7.32
N ASN A 272 -12.71 -14.60 8.18
CA ASN A 272 -14.11 -14.29 8.40
C ASN A 272 -14.30 -12.80 8.72
N PHE A 273 -15.21 -12.16 7.97
CA PHE A 273 -15.60 -10.77 8.15
C PHE A 273 -17.13 -10.65 8.19
N CYS A 274 -17.62 -9.69 8.96
CA CYS A 274 -19.04 -9.37 9.03
C CYS A 274 -19.26 -7.94 8.58
N TRP A 275 -20.07 -7.74 7.55
CA TRP A 275 -20.41 -6.41 7.05
C TRP A 275 -21.87 -6.36 6.61
N ASN A 276 -22.57 -5.27 6.96
CA ASN A 276 -23.97 -5.05 6.65
C ASN A 276 -24.88 -6.28 6.92
N LYS A 277 -24.74 -6.87 8.12
CA LYS A 277 -25.48 -8.08 8.56
C LYS A 277 -25.23 -9.35 7.74
N ASN A 278 -24.22 -9.36 6.87
CA ASN A 278 -23.79 -10.55 6.14
C ASN A 278 -22.47 -11.06 6.70
N GLU A 279 -22.32 -12.38 6.71
CA GLU A 279 -21.07 -13.06 7.02
C GLU A 279 -20.34 -13.42 5.73
N TYR A 280 -19.04 -13.15 5.69
CA TYR A 280 -18.13 -13.45 4.58
C TYR A 280 -17.03 -14.36 5.12
N LYS A 281 -17.17 -15.68 4.88
CA LYS A 281 -16.25 -16.72 5.34
C LYS A 281 -15.62 -17.45 4.16
N GLY A 282 -14.34 -17.80 4.27
CA GLY A 282 -13.62 -18.56 3.24
C GLY A 282 -12.84 -17.65 2.28
N ASN A 283 -13.09 -17.78 0.97
CA ASN A 283 -12.34 -17.01 -0.03
C ASN A 283 -12.85 -15.56 -0.14
N VAL A 284 -12.32 -14.71 0.73
CA VAL A 284 -12.57 -13.25 0.75
C VAL A 284 -11.55 -12.46 -0.08
N GLY A 285 -10.74 -13.14 -0.89
CA GLY A 285 -9.70 -12.51 -1.71
C GLY A 285 -8.56 -11.91 -0.88
N SER A 286 -8.16 -10.69 -1.24
CA SER A 286 -7.07 -9.96 -0.60
C SER A 286 -7.52 -9.33 0.71
N ILE A 287 -6.69 -9.45 1.74
CA ILE A 287 -6.90 -8.88 3.07
C ILE A 287 -5.57 -8.32 3.57
N GLN A 288 -5.62 -7.63 4.70
CA GLN A 288 -4.42 -7.20 5.42
C GLN A 288 -4.45 -7.82 6.82
N VAL A 289 -3.31 -8.34 7.28
CA VAL A 289 -3.19 -8.86 8.65
C VAL A 289 -2.27 -7.96 9.46
N LEU A 290 -2.64 -7.72 10.71
CA LEU A 290 -1.88 -6.85 11.60
C LEU A 290 -0.66 -7.59 12.14
N VAL A 291 0.51 -7.03 11.88
CA VAL A 291 1.79 -7.61 12.28
C VAL A 291 2.28 -6.97 13.57
N HIS A 292 2.75 -7.81 14.47
CA HIS A 292 3.43 -7.38 15.68
C HIS A 292 4.91 -7.14 15.37
N LEU A 293 5.28 -5.88 15.13
CA LEU A 293 6.68 -5.48 14.93
C LEU A 293 7.55 -5.86 16.14
N SER A 294 8.83 -6.13 15.90
CA SER A 294 9.80 -6.40 16.95
C SER A 294 9.99 -5.19 17.88
N GLU A 295 10.26 -5.47 19.16
CA GLU A 295 10.38 -4.46 20.23
C GLU A 295 11.42 -3.35 19.93
N HIS A 296 12.53 -3.73 19.31
CA HIS A 296 13.61 -2.80 18.96
C HIS A 296 13.25 -1.86 17.79
N VAL A 297 12.22 -2.20 17.00
CA VAL A 297 11.76 -1.41 15.85
C VAL A 297 10.56 -0.53 16.22
N ARG A 298 9.63 -1.04 17.03
CA ARG A 298 8.36 -0.37 17.32
C ARG A 298 8.49 0.75 18.35
N GLY A 299 7.65 1.77 18.18
CA GLY A 299 7.52 2.92 19.07
C GLY A 299 6.34 2.86 20.02
N PHE A 300 5.54 1.79 19.97
CA PHE A 300 4.35 1.58 20.77
C PHE A 300 4.11 0.09 21.01
N ASP A 301 3.28 -0.23 22.01
CA ASP A 301 2.87 -1.58 22.35
C ASP A 301 1.36 -1.75 22.13
N TYR A 302 0.93 -2.96 21.79
CA TYR A 302 -0.49 -3.31 21.72
C TYR A 302 -0.97 -3.82 23.08
N SER A 303 -2.22 -3.50 23.41
CA SER A 303 -2.92 -4.08 24.54
C SER A 303 -4.41 -4.22 24.23
N TRP A 304 -5.03 -5.29 24.70
CA TRP A 304 -6.48 -5.47 24.65
C TRP A 304 -7.11 -4.90 25.92
N ILE A 305 -7.94 -3.87 25.77
CA ILE A 305 -8.62 -3.20 26.89
C ILE A 305 -10.15 -3.36 26.78
N PRO A 306 -10.88 -3.36 27.92
CA PRO A 306 -12.33 -3.26 27.91
C PRO A 306 -12.80 -1.99 27.19
N PHE A 307 -13.87 -2.11 26.38
CA PHE A 307 -14.44 -0.99 25.63
C PHE A 307 -14.69 0.30 26.44
N PRO A 308 -15.16 0.24 27.71
CA PRO A 308 -15.34 1.46 28.51
C PRO A 308 -14.06 2.23 28.85
N GLN A 309 -12.88 1.66 28.56
CA GLN A 309 -11.57 2.27 28.82
C GLN A 309 -10.93 2.87 27.57
N VAL A 310 -11.57 2.72 26.40
CA VAL A 310 -11.11 3.23 25.09
C VAL A 310 -11.38 4.73 24.98
#